data_AF-A0A9C9BZG6-F1
#
_entry.id   AF-A0A9C9BZG6-F1
#
_cell.length_a   1.000
_cell.length_b   1.000
_cell.length_c   1.000
_cell.angle_alpha   90.00
_cell.angle_beta   90.00
_cell.angle_gamma   90.00
#
_symmetry.space_group_name_H-M   'P 1'
#
loop_
_entity.id
_entity.type
_entity.pdbx_description
1 polymer ?
#
loop_
_entity_poly.entity_id
_entity_poly.type
_entity_poly.pdbx_seq_one_letter_code
_entity_poly.pdbx_strand_id
1 'polypeptide(L)'
;MYPENNTRPVSPGGNEETLLQLIRQLMDELHPDMRLSRPLTLDSSLDRDLGLDSLARVELLARLEQQFDISLSDNVLATVETPRDLLLHFGASKQRAAAAQVQVTPTVLAEASDGTDSVPHDADTLVAVLDSHVRFHPDRIHLILESPPNGEEPLTYADLKKGALRLAAGLQEHNLQPGDTVAIMLPSGLEYFFSFFAILLAGGIPVPLYPPARPTQIEEHLRRHRGILRNAGTKIMITMAEVKPIAGLLKAQVETLERVDTVDAFSGREQECIPMPVHSGDIAFIQYTSGSTGDPKGVVLTHANLLANIRAMGLANEVTAADVFISWLPLYHDMGLIGAWLGSLYYGCRLVIMQPLSFLARPERWLWAIHKHKGTISASPNFGYEFCCRRLDDSRLKGLDLSS
;
A
#
# COMPACT_ATOMS: atom_id res chain seq x y z
N MET A 1 -5.95 -52.59 27.65
CA MET A 1 -4.67 -51.98 27.26
C MET A 1 -5.01 -50.85 26.28
N TYR A 2 -5.23 -49.65 26.81
CA TYR A 2 -5.42 -48.43 26.01
C TYR A 2 -4.08 -47.68 26.01
N PRO A 3 -3.61 -47.11 24.89
CA PRO A 3 -2.40 -46.31 24.91
C PRO A 3 -2.72 -44.95 25.53
N GLU A 4 -1.95 -44.58 26.55
CA GLU A 4 -1.99 -43.27 27.19
C GLU A 4 -1.58 -42.18 26.19
N ASN A 5 -2.51 -41.27 25.91
CA ASN A 5 -2.22 -40.01 25.22
C ASN A 5 -1.39 -39.13 26.15
N ASN A 6 -0.08 -39.11 25.93
CA ASN A 6 0.86 -38.26 26.65
C ASN A 6 0.84 -36.83 26.07
N THR A 7 -0.25 -36.09 26.31
CA THR A 7 -0.25 -34.64 26.11
C THR A 7 0.52 -33.99 27.26
N ARG A 8 1.82 -33.80 27.06
CA ARG A 8 2.61 -32.94 27.95
C ARG A 8 2.10 -31.50 27.84
N PRO A 9 1.78 -30.83 28.96
CA PRO A 9 1.57 -29.38 28.94
C PRO A 9 2.91 -28.71 28.64
N VAL A 10 2.94 -27.86 27.61
CA VAL A 10 4.12 -27.05 27.26
C VAL A 10 4.32 -26.01 28.36
N SER A 11 5.46 -26.08 29.06
CA SER A 11 5.84 -25.12 30.09
C SER A 11 6.01 -23.70 29.52
N PRO A 12 5.55 -22.63 30.21
CA PRO A 12 5.63 -21.25 29.73
C PRO A 12 7.04 -20.76 29.35
N GLY A 13 8.10 -21.29 29.97
CA GLY A 13 9.48 -20.84 29.73
C GLY A 13 10.16 -21.35 28.45
N GLY A 14 9.62 -22.37 27.77
CA GLY A 14 10.27 -22.98 26.60
C GLY A 14 10.17 -22.13 25.31
N ASN A 15 9.07 -21.40 25.16
CA ASN A 15 8.84 -20.56 23.97
C ASN A 15 9.68 -19.29 24.00
N GLU A 16 9.91 -18.73 25.19
CA GLU A 16 10.75 -17.54 25.38
C GLU A 16 12.19 -17.79 24.95
N GLU A 17 12.79 -18.88 25.43
CA GLU A 17 14.17 -19.24 25.10
C GLU A 17 14.33 -19.57 23.62
N THR A 18 13.38 -20.33 23.05
CA THR A 18 13.37 -20.68 21.62
C THR A 18 13.24 -19.44 20.73
N LEU A 19 12.36 -18.48 21.10
CA LEU A 19 12.22 -17.23 20.37
C LEU A 19 13.52 -16.42 20.38
N LEU A 20 14.12 -16.23 21.56
CA LEU A 20 15.38 -15.49 21.68
C LEU A 20 16.51 -16.17 20.91
N GLN A 21 16.54 -17.51 20.86
CA GLN A 21 17.52 -18.26 20.09
C GLN A 21 17.35 -18.05 18.58
N LEU A 22 16.11 -18.08 18.06
CA LEU A 22 15.83 -17.79 16.66
C LEU A 22 16.23 -16.37 16.27
N ILE A 23 15.98 -15.40 17.14
CA ILE A 23 16.40 -14.01 16.91
C ILE A 23 17.93 -13.93 16.83
N ARG A 24 18.66 -14.57 17.76
CA ARG A 24 20.13 -14.61 17.71
C ARG A 24 20.65 -15.21 16.42
N GLN A 25 20.09 -16.35 16.01
CA GLN A 25 20.50 -17.01 14.77
C GLN A 25 20.29 -16.10 13.56
N LEU A 26 19.13 -15.45 13.46
CA LEU A 26 18.87 -14.51 12.39
C LEU A 26 19.83 -13.32 12.41
N MET A 27 20.16 -12.79 13.59
CA MET A 27 21.13 -11.71 13.74
C MET A 27 22.54 -12.12 13.31
N ASP A 28 22.99 -13.32 13.69
CA ASP A 28 24.30 -13.85 13.30
C ASP A 28 24.42 -14.02 11.78
N GLU A 29 23.32 -14.39 11.12
CA GLU A 29 23.25 -14.52 9.65
C GLU A 29 23.26 -13.17 8.93
N LEU A 30 22.51 -12.18 9.45
CA LEU A 30 22.39 -10.85 8.81
C LEU A 30 23.57 -9.94 9.11
N HIS A 31 24.12 -10.04 10.32
CA HIS A 31 25.13 -9.14 10.85
C HIS A 31 26.23 -9.92 11.61
N PRO A 32 27.02 -10.75 10.93
CA PRO A 32 27.99 -11.65 11.57
C PRO A 32 29.06 -10.92 12.42
N ASP A 33 29.35 -9.66 12.12
CA ASP A 33 30.31 -8.83 12.85
C ASP A 33 29.68 -7.92 13.92
N MET A 34 28.34 -7.89 14.04
CA MET A 34 27.65 -6.99 14.96
C MET A 34 27.70 -7.53 16.39
N ARG A 35 28.33 -6.76 17.28
CA ARG A 35 28.28 -7.02 18.73
C ARG A 35 27.19 -6.19 19.36
N LEU A 36 26.19 -6.88 19.93
CA LEU A 36 25.15 -6.23 20.71
C LEU A 36 25.73 -5.48 21.90
N SER A 37 25.39 -4.19 22.01
CA SER A 37 25.80 -3.33 23.14
C SER A 37 25.15 -3.72 24.47
N ARG A 38 24.06 -4.50 24.42
CA ARG A 38 23.30 -4.99 25.58
C ARG A 38 22.87 -6.44 25.35
N PRO A 39 22.69 -7.26 26.39
CA PRO A 39 22.17 -8.61 26.24
C PRO A 39 20.79 -8.59 25.57
N LEU A 40 20.57 -9.49 24.60
CA LEU A 40 19.25 -9.71 24.02
C LEU A 40 18.28 -10.22 25.10
N THR A 41 17.18 -9.51 25.30
CA THR A 41 16.09 -9.88 26.22
C THR A 41 14.74 -9.82 25.50
N LEU A 42 13.67 -10.25 26.18
CA LEU A 42 12.31 -10.16 25.65
C LEU A 42 11.84 -8.72 25.42
N ASP A 43 12.50 -7.75 26.04
CA ASP A 43 12.13 -6.33 25.96
C ASP A 43 13.08 -5.53 25.06
N SER A 44 14.02 -6.21 24.37
CA SER A 44 14.87 -5.59 23.36
C SER A 44 14.06 -5.11 22.16
N SER A 45 14.29 -3.87 21.73
CA SER A 45 13.67 -3.33 20.53
C SER A 45 14.22 -4.02 19.29
N LEU A 46 13.35 -4.68 18.53
CA LEU A 46 13.72 -5.36 17.29
C LEU A 46 14.33 -4.40 16.26
N ASP A 47 13.95 -3.12 16.28
CA ASP A 47 14.53 -2.08 15.40
C ASP A 47 15.75 -1.40 16.03
N ARG A 48 15.57 -0.72 17.16
CA ARG A 48 16.63 0.16 17.71
C ARG A 48 17.80 -0.60 18.33
N ASP A 49 17.52 -1.73 18.98
CA ASP A 49 18.55 -2.50 19.68
C ASP A 49 19.17 -3.56 18.76
N LEU A 50 18.36 -4.16 17.88
CA LEU A 50 18.78 -5.29 17.04
C LEU A 50 19.00 -4.95 15.57
N GLY A 51 18.59 -3.76 15.10
CA GLY A 51 18.77 -3.33 13.72
C GLY A 51 17.93 -4.09 12.68
N LEU A 52 16.90 -4.82 13.10
CA LEU A 52 16.07 -5.60 12.17
C LEU A 52 15.17 -4.66 11.36
N ASP A 53 15.55 -4.48 10.09
CA ASP A 53 14.74 -3.79 9.10
C ASP A 53 13.45 -4.56 8.76
N SER A 54 12.63 -4.01 7.86
CA SER A 54 11.37 -4.63 7.48
C SER A 54 11.54 -6.04 6.91
N LEU A 55 12.57 -6.29 6.10
CA LEU A 55 12.77 -7.60 5.48
C LEU A 55 13.23 -8.65 6.50
N ALA A 56 14.17 -8.26 7.37
CA ALA A 56 14.65 -9.08 8.46
C ALA A 56 13.52 -9.45 9.44
N ARG A 57 12.62 -8.51 9.74
CA ARG A 57 11.45 -8.80 10.58
C ARG A 57 10.48 -9.77 9.92
N VAL A 58 10.25 -9.66 8.62
CA VAL A 58 9.40 -10.63 7.92
C VAL A 58 10.06 -12.01 7.93
N GLU A 59 11.39 -12.08 7.81
CA GLU A 59 12.14 -13.34 7.94
C GLU A 59 12.00 -13.95 9.32
N LEU A 60 12.12 -13.12 10.36
CA LEU A 60 11.86 -13.54 11.74
C LEU A 60 10.45 -14.13 11.86
N LEU A 61 9.41 -13.44 11.38
CA LEU A 61 8.03 -13.95 11.48
C LEU A 61 7.86 -15.30 10.76
N ALA A 62 8.43 -15.46 9.56
CA ALA A 62 8.33 -16.71 8.81
C ALA A 62 8.97 -17.89 9.58
N ARG A 63 10.16 -17.69 10.17
CA ARG A 63 10.82 -18.71 11.00
C ARG A 63 9.99 -19.05 12.23
N LEU A 64 9.29 -18.07 12.82
CA LEU A 64 8.43 -18.30 13.97
C LEU A 64 7.17 -19.09 13.62
N GLU A 65 6.51 -18.75 12.50
CA GLU A 65 5.38 -19.52 12.00
C GLU A 65 5.75 -20.99 11.76
N GLN A 66 6.91 -21.24 11.16
CA GLN A 66 7.43 -22.60 10.93
C GLN A 66 7.83 -23.31 12.23
N GLN A 67 8.58 -22.65 13.11
CA GLN A 67 9.10 -23.28 14.34
C GLN A 67 8.00 -23.60 15.35
N PHE A 68 6.99 -22.73 15.45
CA PHE A 68 5.92 -22.85 16.42
C PHE A 68 4.62 -23.43 15.86
N ASP A 69 4.57 -23.72 14.55
CA ASP A 69 3.38 -24.18 13.82
C ASP A 69 2.17 -23.26 14.07
N ILE A 70 2.38 -21.96 13.83
CA ILE A 70 1.38 -20.90 14.03
C ILE A 70 1.20 -20.07 12.77
N SER A 71 0.10 -19.31 12.72
CA SER A 71 -0.18 -18.33 11.67
C SER A 71 -0.37 -16.95 12.31
N LEU A 72 0.51 -16.01 11.98
CA LEU A 72 0.51 -14.63 12.44
C LEU A 72 -0.25 -13.76 11.41
N SER A 73 -0.99 -12.77 11.90
CA SER A 73 -1.67 -11.81 11.02
C SER A 73 -0.69 -10.77 10.48
N ASP A 74 -0.94 -10.24 9.29
CA ASP A 74 -0.11 -9.21 8.64
C ASP A 74 0.20 -8.01 9.54
N ASN A 75 -0.76 -7.60 10.39
CA ASN A 75 -0.59 -6.48 11.32
C ASN A 75 0.57 -6.68 12.31
N VAL A 76 0.97 -7.92 12.59
CA VAL A 76 2.10 -8.23 13.49
C VAL A 76 3.39 -7.59 12.99
N LEU A 77 3.59 -7.49 11.66
CA LEU A 77 4.75 -6.82 11.08
C LEU A 77 4.81 -5.32 11.40
N ALA A 78 3.64 -4.69 11.49
CA ALA A 78 3.50 -3.25 11.72
C ALA A 78 3.43 -2.87 13.21
N THR A 79 3.02 -3.79 14.09
CA THR A 79 2.72 -3.48 15.50
C THR A 79 3.73 -4.04 16.50
N VAL A 80 4.47 -5.11 16.16
CA VAL A 80 5.41 -5.74 17.09
C VAL A 80 6.69 -4.91 17.21
N GLU A 81 7.12 -4.66 18.44
CA GLU A 81 8.35 -3.93 18.72
C GLU A 81 9.38 -4.73 19.49
N THR A 82 8.95 -5.73 20.25
CA THR A 82 9.80 -6.56 21.11
C THR A 82 9.52 -8.04 20.94
N PRO A 83 10.46 -8.93 21.32
CA PRO A 83 10.19 -10.37 21.37
C PRO A 83 9.02 -10.72 22.29
N ARG A 84 8.79 -9.96 23.38
CA ARG A 84 7.62 -10.13 24.24
C ARG A 84 6.32 -9.95 23.46
N ASP A 85 6.25 -8.94 22.60
CA ASP A 85 5.07 -8.70 21.76
C ASP A 85 4.79 -9.88 20.83
N LEU A 86 5.82 -10.52 20.26
CA LEU A 86 5.68 -11.73 19.44
C LEU A 86 5.04 -12.88 20.23
N LEU A 87 5.48 -13.12 21.46
CA LEU A 87 4.93 -14.18 22.31
C LEU A 87 3.47 -13.95 22.66
N LEU A 88 3.06 -12.69 22.88
CA LEU A 88 1.67 -12.35 23.13
C LEU A 88 0.78 -12.73 21.94
N HIS A 89 1.29 -12.63 20.71
CA HIS A 89 0.55 -13.03 19.50
C HIS A 89 0.49 -14.56 19.33
N PHE A 90 1.45 -15.32 19.84
CA PHE A 90 1.43 -16.80 19.76
C PHE A 90 0.22 -17.40 20.49
N GLY A 91 -0.17 -16.80 21.61
CA GLY A 91 -1.34 -17.23 22.38
C GLY A 91 -2.67 -17.04 21.63
N ALA A 92 -2.79 -15.97 20.85
CA ALA A 92 -3.98 -15.68 20.03
C ALA A 92 -4.03 -16.52 18.73
N SER A 93 -2.88 -16.85 18.14
CA SER A 93 -2.79 -17.58 16.87
C SER A 93 -3.20 -19.06 16.95
N LYS A 94 -2.99 -19.73 18.09
CA LYS A 94 -3.42 -21.13 18.29
C LYS A 94 -4.95 -21.33 18.20
N GLN A 95 -5.75 -20.29 18.48
CA GLN A 95 -7.21 -20.34 18.29
C GLN A 95 -7.64 -20.12 16.83
N ARG A 96 -6.83 -19.42 16.01
CA ARG A 96 -7.15 -19.12 14.60
C ARG A 96 -6.77 -20.24 13.63
N ALA A 97 -5.68 -20.96 13.89
CA ALA A 97 -5.24 -22.08 13.04
C ALA A 97 -6.30 -23.21 12.95
N ALA A 98 -7.09 -23.43 14.01
CA ALA A 98 -8.19 -24.40 14.02
C ALA A 98 -9.43 -23.94 13.22
N ALA A 99 -9.54 -22.65 12.88
CA ALA A 99 -10.68 -22.07 12.17
C ALA A 99 -10.37 -21.70 10.70
N ALA A 100 -9.09 -21.66 10.30
CA ALA A 100 -8.65 -21.20 8.98
C ALA A 100 -8.42 -22.35 7.98
N GLN A 101 -9.42 -23.23 7.81
CA GLN A 101 -9.60 -23.95 6.55
C GLN A 101 -10.67 -23.22 5.75
N VAL A 102 -10.34 -22.03 5.26
CA VAL A 102 -11.28 -21.26 4.42
C VAL A 102 -11.23 -21.85 3.01
N GLN A 103 -12.33 -22.48 2.61
CA GLN A 103 -12.62 -22.78 1.22
C GLN A 103 -12.71 -21.46 0.45
N VAL A 104 -11.78 -21.25 -0.47
CA VAL A 104 -11.86 -20.18 -1.47
C VAL A 104 -13.03 -20.51 -2.38
N THR A 105 -14.19 -19.89 -2.14
CA THR A 105 -15.30 -19.93 -3.08
C THR A 105 -15.01 -18.85 -4.12
N PRO A 106 -14.94 -19.18 -5.42
CA PRO A 106 -14.74 -18.17 -6.44
C PRO A 106 -15.98 -17.28 -6.49
N THR A 107 -15.86 -16.02 -6.06
CA THR A 107 -16.81 -15.01 -6.47
C THR A 107 -16.54 -14.76 -7.95
N VAL A 108 -17.45 -15.21 -8.81
CA VAL A 108 -17.42 -14.89 -10.24
C VAL A 108 -17.66 -13.39 -10.35
N LEU A 109 -16.57 -12.62 -10.38
CA LEU A 109 -16.61 -11.21 -10.75
C LEU A 109 -16.99 -11.14 -12.23
N ALA A 110 -17.88 -10.20 -12.55
CA ALA A 110 -18.37 -9.98 -13.90
C ALA A 110 -17.23 -10.02 -14.94
N GLU A 111 -17.51 -10.67 -16.07
CA GLU A 111 -16.56 -10.88 -17.16
C GLU A 111 -15.89 -9.57 -17.58
N ALA A 112 -14.60 -9.64 -17.91
CA ALA A 112 -13.89 -8.53 -18.55
C ALA A 112 -14.72 -8.07 -19.75
N SER A 113 -15.02 -6.78 -19.85
CA SER A 113 -15.90 -6.25 -20.89
C SER A 113 -15.39 -6.65 -22.27
N ASP A 114 -16.30 -7.09 -23.14
CA ASP A 114 -16.05 -7.28 -24.57
C ASP A 114 -15.22 -6.11 -25.11
N GLY A 115 -14.06 -6.41 -25.69
CA GLY A 115 -12.96 -5.50 -26.04
C GLY A 115 -13.28 -4.43 -27.09
N THR A 116 -14.36 -3.67 -26.94
CA THR A 116 -14.58 -2.43 -27.68
C THR A 116 -13.70 -1.34 -27.11
N ASP A 117 -12.94 -0.69 -27.99
CA ASP A 117 -11.96 0.36 -27.71
C ASP A 117 -12.51 1.44 -26.77
N SER A 118 -12.21 1.31 -25.48
CA SER A 118 -12.69 2.18 -24.39
C SER A 118 -11.64 3.20 -23.95
N VAL A 119 -10.53 3.30 -24.69
CA VAL A 119 -9.41 4.19 -24.35
C VAL A 119 -9.77 5.62 -24.72
N PRO A 120 -9.69 6.59 -23.78
CA PRO A 120 -10.02 7.98 -24.04
C PRO A 120 -8.85 8.69 -24.74
N HIS A 121 -8.66 8.44 -26.03
CA HIS A 121 -7.55 9.01 -26.81
C HIS A 121 -7.54 10.55 -26.83
N ASP A 122 -8.71 11.17 -26.81
CA ASP A 122 -8.87 12.63 -26.84
C ASP A 122 -8.69 13.30 -25.46
N ALA A 123 -8.62 12.54 -24.37
CA ALA A 123 -8.42 13.11 -23.03
C ALA A 123 -6.97 13.59 -22.86
N ASP A 124 -6.81 14.84 -22.43
CA ASP A 124 -5.51 15.51 -22.26
C ASP A 124 -5.14 15.76 -20.77
N THR A 125 -6.02 15.38 -19.84
CA THR A 125 -5.80 15.39 -18.39
C THR A 125 -6.28 14.09 -17.74
N LEU A 126 -5.77 13.79 -16.54
CA LEU A 126 -6.23 12.62 -15.77
C LEU A 126 -7.71 12.75 -15.36
N VAL A 127 -8.16 13.98 -15.13
CA VAL A 127 -9.57 14.28 -14.83
C VAL A 127 -10.43 13.96 -16.05
N ALA A 128 -10.03 14.37 -17.25
CA ALA A 128 -10.74 14.05 -18.48
C ALA A 128 -10.76 12.53 -18.78
N VAL A 129 -9.69 11.80 -18.44
CA VAL A 129 -9.65 10.33 -18.53
C VAL A 129 -10.74 9.71 -17.62
N LEU A 130 -10.77 10.10 -16.35
CA LEU A 130 -11.78 9.60 -15.41
C LEU A 130 -13.20 9.97 -15.87
N ASP A 131 -13.41 11.21 -16.31
CA ASP A 131 -14.72 11.68 -16.78
C ASP A 131 -15.21 10.92 -18.00
N SER A 132 -14.32 10.54 -18.92
CA SER A 132 -14.65 9.68 -20.06
C SER A 132 -15.14 8.31 -19.59
N HIS A 133 -14.41 7.65 -18.68
CA HIS A 133 -14.84 6.35 -18.16
C HIS A 133 -16.13 6.43 -17.36
N VAL A 134 -16.35 7.47 -16.56
CA VAL A 134 -17.62 7.69 -15.85
C VAL A 134 -18.77 7.89 -16.84
N ARG A 135 -18.54 8.61 -17.94
CA ARG A 135 -19.57 8.88 -18.96
C ARG A 135 -19.98 7.62 -19.72
N PHE A 136 -19.03 6.78 -20.11
CA PHE A 136 -19.29 5.65 -21.01
C PHE A 136 -19.40 4.31 -20.27
N HIS A 137 -18.76 4.16 -19.12
CA HIS A 137 -18.62 2.92 -18.37
C HIS A 137 -18.72 3.13 -16.83
N PRO A 138 -19.76 3.81 -16.32
CA PRO A 138 -19.83 4.20 -14.89
C PRO A 138 -19.73 3.01 -13.94
N ASP A 139 -20.43 1.90 -14.26
CA ASP A 139 -20.53 0.72 -13.40
C ASP A 139 -19.41 -0.30 -13.63
N ARG A 140 -18.47 -0.01 -14.55
CA ARG A 140 -17.33 -0.89 -14.78
C ARG A 140 -16.38 -0.81 -13.58
N ILE A 141 -15.96 -1.98 -13.09
CA ILE A 141 -14.97 -2.08 -12.01
C ILE A 141 -13.63 -1.57 -12.54
N HIS A 142 -13.14 -0.49 -11.96
CA HIS A 142 -11.82 0.06 -12.26
C HIS A 142 -10.75 -0.65 -11.43
N LEU A 143 -10.99 -0.79 -10.12
CA LEU A 143 -10.05 -1.41 -9.21
C LEU A 143 -10.72 -2.39 -8.25
N ILE A 144 -9.95 -3.37 -7.79
CA ILE A 144 -10.30 -4.30 -6.72
C ILE A 144 -9.19 -4.19 -5.68
N LEU A 145 -9.53 -3.74 -4.49
CA LEU A 145 -8.62 -3.73 -3.36
C LEU A 145 -8.69 -5.09 -2.66
N GLU A 146 -7.58 -5.82 -2.62
CA GLU A 146 -7.43 -7.00 -1.78
C GLU A 146 -7.05 -6.58 -0.36
N SER A 147 -7.96 -6.84 0.58
CA SER A 147 -7.82 -6.51 2.00
C SER A 147 -7.88 -7.79 2.85
N PRO A 148 -6.88 -8.69 2.85
CA PRO A 148 -6.91 -9.88 3.72
C PRO A 148 -7.00 -9.49 5.21
N PRO A 149 -7.85 -10.13 6.04
CA PRO A 149 -8.74 -11.26 5.73
C PRO A 149 -10.16 -10.85 5.27
N ASN A 150 -10.42 -9.55 5.12
CA ASN A 150 -11.74 -8.97 4.84
C ASN A 150 -12.22 -9.19 3.39
N GLY A 151 -11.36 -9.71 2.51
CA GLY A 151 -11.73 -10.10 1.15
C GLY A 151 -11.37 -9.05 0.10
N GLU A 152 -12.21 -8.93 -0.92
CA GLU A 152 -12.05 -8.00 -2.04
C GLU A 152 -13.07 -6.87 -1.97
N GLU A 153 -12.61 -5.65 -2.19
CA GLU A 153 -13.43 -4.46 -2.24
C GLU A 153 -13.36 -3.87 -3.66
N PRO A 154 -14.36 -4.14 -4.51
CA PRO A 154 -14.41 -3.57 -5.86
C PRO A 154 -14.80 -2.09 -5.81
N LEU A 155 -14.23 -1.29 -6.70
CA LEU A 155 -14.54 0.12 -6.88
C LEU A 155 -14.75 0.42 -8.37
N THR A 156 -15.92 0.93 -8.71
CA THR A 156 -16.25 1.34 -10.08
C THR A 156 -15.69 2.72 -10.42
N TYR A 157 -15.70 3.08 -11.70
CA TYR A 157 -15.35 4.46 -12.11
C TYR A 157 -16.29 5.50 -11.49
N ALA A 158 -17.60 5.20 -11.41
CA ALA A 158 -18.58 6.07 -10.77
C ALA A 158 -18.31 6.23 -9.27
N ASP A 159 -17.94 5.15 -8.57
CA ASP A 159 -17.59 5.21 -7.15
C ASP A 159 -16.34 6.05 -6.90
N LEU A 160 -15.29 5.89 -7.73
CA LEU A 160 -14.09 6.70 -7.66
C LEU A 160 -14.41 8.20 -7.81
N LYS A 161 -15.17 8.57 -8.84
CA LYS A 161 -15.56 9.96 -9.09
C LYS A 161 -16.42 10.51 -7.96
N LYS A 162 -17.40 9.73 -7.47
CA LYS A 162 -18.29 10.15 -6.38
C LYS A 162 -17.53 10.35 -5.07
N GLY A 163 -16.65 9.43 -4.71
CA GLY A 163 -15.78 9.56 -3.53
C GLY A 163 -14.87 10.78 -3.63
N ALA A 164 -14.23 10.97 -4.79
CA ALA A 164 -13.36 12.11 -5.05
C ALA A 164 -14.10 13.45 -5.00
N LEU A 165 -15.31 13.56 -5.57
CA LEU A 165 -16.11 14.79 -5.53
C LEU A 165 -16.51 15.19 -4.10
N ARG A 166 -16.90 14.22 -3.27
CA ARG A 166 -17.25 14.48 -1.85
C ARG A 166 -16.07 15.06 -1.09
N LEU A 167 -14.88 14.52 -1.31
CA LEU A 167 -13.64 14.99 -0.71
C LEU A 167 -13.17 16.34 -1.27
N ALA A 168 -13.34 16.56 -2.58
CA ALA A 168 -12.99 17.81 -3.25
C ALA A 168 -13.80 18.99 -2.69
N ALA A 169 -15.09 18.80 -2.41
CA ALA A 169 -15.92 19.81 -1.75
C ALA A 169 -15.33 20.24 -0.40
N GLY A 170 -14.95 19.28 0.45
CA GLY A 170 -14.35 19.58 1.75
C GLY A 170 -12.98 20.26 1.64
N LEU A 171 -12.18 19.91 0.63
CA LEU A 171 -10.91 20.60 0.36
C LEU A 171 -11.13 22.07 -0.05
N GLN A 172 -12.10 22.34 -0.92
CA GLN A 172 -12.46 23.70 -1.34
C GLN A 172 -13.01 24.53 -0.17
N GLU A 173 -13.87 23.96 0.67
CA GLU A 173 -14.34 24.61 1.91
C GLU A 173 -13.20 24.95 2.87
N HIS A 174 -12.13 24.16 2.85
CA HIS A 174 -10.90 24.43 3.59
C HIS A 174 -9.91 25.32 2.81
N ASN A 175 -10.43 26.14 1.90
CA ASN A 175 -9.72 27.17 1.14
C ASN A 175 -8.56 26.65 0.30
N LEU A 176 -8.61 25.39 -0.16
CA LEU A 176 -7.68 24.92 -1.18
C LEU A 176 -7.88 25.75 -2.46
N GLN A 177 -6.81 26.38 -2.95
CA GLN A 177 -6.80 27.17 -4.18
C GLN A 177 -6.13 26.38 -5.31
N PRO A 178 -6.42 26.72 -6.58
CA PRO A 178 -5.71 26.15 -7.71
C PRO A 178 -4.19 26.30 -7.59
N GLY A 179 -3.46 25.19 -7.77
CA GLY A 179 -2.01 25.15 -7.65
C GLY A 179 -1.47 24.95 -6.23
N ASP A 180 -2.31 24.98 -5.19
CA ASP A 180 -1.89 24.61 -3.83
C ASP A 180 -1.52 23.12 -3.77
N THR A 181 -0.45 22.78 -3.05
CA THR A 181 -0.03 21.38 -2.91
C THR A 181 -0.65 20.71 -1.69
N VAL A 182 -1.07 19.46 -1.85
CA VAL A 182 -1.68 18.64 -0.80
C VAL A 182 -0.91 17.33 -0.64
N ALA A 183 -0.30 17.15 0.53
CA ALA A 183 0.41 15.91 0.84
C ALA A 183 -0.56 14.79 1.19
N ILE A 184 -0.36 13.60 0.60
CA ILE A 184 -1.13 12.39 0.88
C ILE A 184 -0.20 11.41 1.59
N MET A 185 -0.42 11.19 2.88
CA MET A 185 0.30 10.18 3.67
C MET A 185 -0.70 9.14 4.17
N LEU A 186 -1.15 8.31 3.24
CA LEU A 186 -2.13 7.24 3.43
C LEU A 186 -1.57 5.90 2.94
N PRO A 187 -2.00 4.77 3.50
CA PRO A 187 -1.70 3.46 2.95
C PRO A 187 -2.40 3.28 1.58
N SER A 188 -1.98 2.26 0.83
CA SER A 188 -2.66 1.87 -0.40
C SER A 188 -4.03 1.27 -0.07
N GLY A 189 -5.06 2.11 -0.13
CA GLY A 189 -6.46 1.77 0.14
C GLY A 189 -7.41 2.77 -0.54
N LEU A 190 -8.72 2.56 -0.39
CA LEU A 190 -9.75 3.36 -1.08
C LEU A 190 -9.61 4.87 -0.86
N GLU A 191 -9.32 5.24 0.38
CA GLU A 191 -9.09 6.62 0.80
C GLU A 191 -7.97 7.33 0.02
N TYR A 192 -6.92 6.61 -0.37
CA TYR A 192 -5.84 7.17 -1.18
C TYR A 192 -6.34 7.56 -2.57
N PHE A 193 -7.07 6.66 -3.23
CA PHE A 193 -7.59 6.87 -4.58
C PHE A 193 -8.57 8.03 -4.62
N PHE A 194 -9.47 8.11 -3.64
CA PHE A 194 -10.39 9.23 -3.53
C PHE A 194 -9.64 10.54 -3.24
N SER A 195 -8.67 10.54 -2.32
CA SER A 195 -7.90 11.74 -1.97
C SER A 195 -7.13 12.29 -3.17
N PHE A 196 -6.46 11.42 -3.93
CA PHE A 196 -5.68 11.82 -5.09
C PHE A 196 -6.54 12.54 -6.14
N PHE A 197 -7.69 11.95 -6.52
CA PHE A 197 -8.59 12.60 -7.48
C PHE A 197 -9.33 13.79 -6.89
N ALA A 198 -9.65 13.77 -5.59
CA ALA A 198 -10.29 14.91 -4.92
C ALA A 198 -9.43 16.17 -5.00
N ILE A 199 -8.12 16.02 -4.79
CA ILE A 199 -7.16 17.12 -4.89
C ILE A 199 -7.14 17.67 -6.31
N LEU A 200 -7.07 16.81 -7.33
CA LEU A 200 -7.11 17.24 -8.73
C LEU A 200 -8.42 17.97 -9.08
N LEU A 201 -9.56 17.42 -8.67
CA LEU A 201 -10.88 18.02 -8.92
C LEU A 201 -11.05 19.36 -8.19
N ALA A 202 -10.41 19.53 -7.04
CA ALA A 202 -10.37 20.80 -6.32
C ALA A 202 -9.32 21.79 -6.90
N GLY A 203 -8.56 21.40 -7.91
CA GLY A 203 -7.51 22.23 -8.56
C GLY A 203 -6.16 22.22 -7.83
N GLY A 204 -6.02 21.41 -6.77
CA GLY A 204 -4.76 21.25 -6.05
C GLY A 204 -3.80 20.26 -6.72
N ILE A 205 -2.60 20.18 -6.16
CA ILE A 205 -1.52 19.31 -6.64
C ILE A 205 -1.23 18.23 -5.59
N PRO A 206 -1.51 16.95 -5.86
CA PRO A 206 -1.17 15.83 -5.00
C PRO A 206 0.35 15.72 -4.79
N VAL A 207 0.76 15.41 -3.55
CA VAL A 207 2.14 15.07 -3.18
C VAL A 207 2.12 13.74 -2.40
N PRO A 208 2.19 12.60 -3.08
CA PRO A 208 2.21 11.28 -2.43
C PRO A 208 3.43 11.09 -1.53
N LEU A 209 3.20 10.70 -0.28
CA LEU A 209 4.23 10.36 0.70
C LEU A 209 3.99 8.95 1.24
N TYR A 210 5.06 8.24 1.57
CA TYR A 210 4.92 6.93 2.18
C TYR A 210 4.49 7.08 3.65
N PRO A 211 3.50 6.31 4.14
CA PRO A 211 3.12 6.34 5.55
C PRO A 211 4.21 5.69 6.42
N PRO A 212 4.32 6.07 7.70
CA PRO A 212 5.18 5.35 8.63
C PRO A 212 4.72 3.91 8.74
N ALA A 213 5.66 2.97 8.63
CA ALA A 213 5.35 1.54 8.73
C ALA A 213 4.97 1.12 10.16
N ARG A 214 5.38 1.91 11.17
CA ARG A 214 5.26 1.57 12.60
C ARG A 214 4.93 2.80 13.45
N PRO A 215 4.12 2.67 14.50
CA PRO A 215 3.80 3.78 15.41
C PRO A 215 5.03 4.42 16.08
N THR A 216 6.01 3.61 16.47
CA THR A 216 7.22 4.10 17.16
C THR A 216 8.12 4.96 16.28
N GLN A 217 7.97 4.86 14.96
CA GLN A 217 8.76 5.60 13.99
C GLN A 217 8.05 6.88 13.50
N ILE A 218 6.81 7.14 13.92
CA ILE A 218 6.03 8.27 13.41
C ILE A 218 6.79 9.59 13.57
N GLU A 219 7.37 9.86 14.74
CA GLU A 219 8.10 11.11 14.99
C GLU A 219 9.32 11.25 14.06
N GLU A 220 10.16 10.22 13.99
CA GLU A 220 11.35 10.25 13.15
C GLU A 220 10.98 10.36 11.67
N HIS A 221 9.97 9.61 11.24
CA HIS A 221 9.43 9.60 9.88
C HIS A 221 8.93 10.99 9.48
N LEU A 222 8.15 11.64 10.34
CA LEU A 222 7.65 13.00 10.10
C LEU A 222 8.78 14.03 10.07
N ARG A 223 9.81 13.86 10.92
CA ARG A 223 11.01 14.71 10.88
C ARG A 223 11.73 14.63 9.53
N ARG A 224 11.82 13.44 8.92
CA ARG A 224 12.38 13.26 7.56
C ARG A 224 11.50 13.93 6.50
N HIS A 225 10.17 13.83 6.64
CA HIS A 225 9.21 14.42 5.70
C HIS A 225 9.04 15.93 5.80
N ARG A 226 9.44 16.56 6.91
CA ARG A 226 9.43 18.02 7.05
C ARG A 226 10.11 18.75 5.89
N GLY A 227 11.27 18.24 5.44
CA GLY A 227 12.01 18.81 4.32
C GLY A 227 11.20 18.75 3.02
N ILE A 228 10.52 17.63 2.79
CA ILE A 228 9.63 17.41 1.64
C ILE A 228 8.44 18.37 1.68
N LEU A 229 7.72 18.44 2.81
CA LEU A 229 6.55 19.32 2.95
C LEU A 229 6.90 20.79 2.71
N ARG A 230 8.04 21.24 3.26
CA ARG A 230 8.54 22.60 3.04
C ARG A 230 8.95 22.83 1.59
N ASN A 231 9.64 21.85 0.97
CA ASN A 231 10.07 21.97 -0.42
C ASN A 231 8.88 21.99 -1.40
N ALA A 232 7.84 21.19 -1.13
CA ALA A 232 6.62 21.15 -1.92
C ALA A 232 5.71 22.36 -1.67
N GLY A 233 5.96 23.17 -0.63
CA GLY A 233 5.06 24.23 -0.21
C GLY A 233 3.69 23.70 0.23
N THR A 234 3.66 22.53 0.89
CA THR A 234 2.42 21.85 1.27
C THR A 234 1.51 22.72 2.11
N LYS A 235 0.25 22.88 1.67
CA LYS A 235 -0.79 23.61 2.38
C LYS A 235 -1.66 22.71 3.26
N ILE A 236 -2.05 21.56 2.73
CA ILE A 236 -2.88 20.58 3.42
C ILE A 236 -2.16 19.23 3.43
N MET A 237 -2.21 18.52 4.55
CA MET A 237 -1.78 17.13 4.65
C MET A 237 -2.97 16.26 5.03
N ILE A 238 -3.25 15.25 4.21
CA ILE A 238 -4.21 14.18 4.48
C ILE A 238 -3.43 12.98 5.01
N THR A 239 -3.77 12.51 6.21
CA THR A 239 -3.05 11.41 6.88
C THR A 239 -3.97 10.52 7.72
N MET A 240 -3.42 9.50 8.37
CA MET A 240 -4.16 8.53 9.18
C MET A 240 -4.39 9.08 10.60
N ALA A 241 -5.42 8.56 11.28
CA ALA A 241 -5.83 9.05 12.61
C ALA A 241 -4.71 8.97 13.65
N GLU A 242 -3.90 7.92 13.60
CA GLU A 242 -2.75 7.66 14.46
C GLU A 242 -1.56 8.59 14.19
N VAL A 243 -1.42 9.10 12.96
CA VAL A 243 -0.32 10.01 12.58
C VAL A 243 -0.70 11.47 12.80
N LYS A 244 -1.99 11.82 12.64
CA LYS A 244 -2.50 13.19 12.74
C LYS A 244 -2.00 13.98 13.96
N PRO A 245 -2.02 13.47 15.22
CA PRO A 245 -1.59 14.25 16.38
C PRO A 245 -0.13 14.71 16.29
N ILE A 246 0.76 13.83 15.83
CA ILE A 246 2.19 14.12 15.71
C ILE A 246 2.46 14.97 14.46
N ALA A 247 1.79 14.67 13.34
CA ALA A 247 1.91 15.45 12.11
C ALA A 247 1.39 16.88 12.28
N GLY A 248 0.40 17.12 13.15
CA GLY A 248 -0.07 18.46 13.50
C GLY A 248 1.03 19.37 14.08
N LEU A 249 2.05 18.81 14.72
CA LEU A 249 3.20 19.57 15.23
C LEU A 249 4.07 20.16 14.09
N LEU A 250 4.00 19.59 12.88
CA LEU A 250 4.75 20.09 11.72
C LEU A 250 4.27 21.46 11.25
N LYS A 251 3.04 21.87 11.59
CA LYS A 251 2.52 23.21 11.27
C LYS A 251 3.37 24.35 11.84
N ALA A 252 4.04 24.11 12.98
CA ALA A 252 4.97 25.08 13.57
C ALA A 252 6.33 25.12 12.86
N GLN A 253 6.62 24.15 11.98
CA GLN A 253 7.92 23.98 11.31
C GLN A 253 7.84 24.13 9.78
N VAL A 254 6.63 24.12 9.21
CA VAL A 254 6.34 24.27 7.79
C VAL A 254 5.34 25.41 7.64
N GLU A 255 5.82 26.59 7.25
CA GLU A 255 5.03 27.83 7.22
C GLU A 255 3.79 27.74 6.34
N THR A 256 3.88 27.02 5.23
CA THR A 256 2.76 26.82 4.30
C THR A 256 1.70 25.86 4.83
N LEU A 257 2.02 25.01 5.82
CA LEU A 257 1.15 23.92 6.25
C LEU A 257 0.04 24.44 7.18
N GLU A 258 -1.11 24.73 6.59
CA GLU A 258 -2.27 25.28 7.29
C GLU A 258 -3.12 24.19 7.96
N ARG A 259 -3.19 22.99 7.39
CA ARG A 259 -4.06 21.91 7.88
C ARG A 259 -3.43 20.53 7.80
N VAL A 260 -3.65 19.72 8.84
CA VAL A 260 -3.29 18.31 8.93
C VAL A 260 -4.49 17.56 9.48
N ASP A 261 -5.08 16.68 8.67
CA ASP A 261 -6.33 16.01 9.02
C ASP A 261 -6.47 14.62 8.36
N THR A 262 -7.48 13.87 8.77
CA THR A 262 -7.87 12.60 8.15
C THR A 262 -8.90 12.83 7.04
N VAL A 263 -9.11 11.82 6.20
CA VAL A 263 -10.08 11.84 5.08
C VAL A 263 -11.49 12.22 5.54
N ASP A 264 -11.93 11.73 6.71
CA ASP A 264 -13.24 12.03 7.28
C ASP A 264 -13.48 13.53 7.50
N ALA A 265 -12.43 14.30 7.84
CA ALA A 265 -12.56 15.73 8.07
C ALA A 265 -12.96 16.50 6.81
N PHE A 266 -12.75 15.90 5.62
CA PHE A 266 -13.06 16.48 4.31
C PHE A 266 -14.28 15.82 3.65
N SER A 267 -14.87 14.77 4.23
CA SER A 267 -15.89 13.92 3.58
C SER A 267 -17.35 14.19 3.99
N GLY A 268 -17.57 15.18 4.86
CA GLY A 268 -18.74 15.24 5.74
C GLY A 268 -19.85 16.23 5.39
N ARG A 269 -19.87 16.85 4.20
CA ARG A 269 -20.85 17.93 3.92
C ARG A 269 -21.53 17.78 2.57
N GLU A 270 -22.82 18.16 2.55
CA GLU A 270 -23.74 18.05 1.40
C GLU A 270 -23.42 19.06 0.27
N GLN A 271 -22.37 19.86 0.41
CA GLN A 271 -21.96 20.84 -0.59
C GLN A 271 -21.57 20.10 -1.88
N GLU A 272 -22.28 20.42 -2.97
CA GLU A 272 -21.91 19.93 -4.29
C GLU A 272 -20.59 20.58 -4.71
N CYS A 273 -19.55 19.77 -4.93
CA CYS A 273 -18.28 20.26 -5.47
C CYS A 273 -18.50 20.73 -6.91
N ILE A 274 -18.01 21.93 -7.22
CA ILE A 274 -17.82 22.38 -8.60
C ILE A 274 -16.36 22.09 -8.94
N PRO A 275 -16.06 21.09 -9.81
CA PRO A 275 -14.69 20.79 -10.18
C PRO A 275 -14.01 21.99 -10.84
N MET A 276 -12.75 22.22 -10.48
CA MET A 276 -11.94 23.27 -11.11
C MET A 276 -11.53 22.85 -12.52
N PRO A 277 -11.46 23.79 -13.48
CA PRO A 277 -10.88 23.52 -14.79
C PRO A 277 -9.42 23.07 -14.65
N VAL A 278 -9.05 22.00 -15.34
CA VAL A 278 -7.69 21.45 -15.38
C VAL A 278 -7.26 21.37 -16.84
N HIS A 279 -6.03 21.78 -17.12
CA HIS A 279 -5.44 21.81 -18.46
C HIS A 279 -4.23 20.87 -18.54
N SER A 280 -3.90 20.44 -19.75
CA SER A 280 -2.76 19.53 -19.99
C SER A 280 -1.41 20.05 -19.48
N GLY A 281 -1.21 21.37 -19.47
CA GLY A 281 0.01 22.01 -18.96
C GLY A 281 0.07 22.15 -17.44
N ASP A 282 -1.03 21.91 -16.73
CA ASP A 282 -1.09 22.04 -15.28
C ASP A 282 -0.33 20.88 -14.61
N ILE A 283 0.21 21.15 -13.41
CA ILE A 283 0.92 20.13 -12.61
C ILE A 283 -0.11 19.11 -12.11
N ALA A 284 0.09 17.85 -12.49
CA ALA A 284 -0.77 16.75 -12.09
C ALA A 284 -0.36 16.16 -10.73
N PHE A 285 0.93 16.05 -10.43
CA PHE A 285 1.42 15.77 -9.07
C PHE A 285 2.92 16.03 -8.95
N ILE A 286 3.42 16.02 -7.71
CA ILE A 286 4.86 16.05 -7.41
C ILE A 286 5.28 14.71 -6.83
N GLN A 287 6.15 14.00 -7.54
CA GLN A 287 6.72 12.72 -7.09
C GLN A 287 8.05 12.98 -6.37
N TYR A 288 8.14 12.59 -5.10
CA TYR A 288 9.44 12.61 -4.42
C TYR A 288 10.23 11.34 -4.68
N THR A 289 11.54 11.53 -4.85
CA THR A 289 12.52 10.45 -4.95
C THR A 289 13.56 10.60 -3.85
N SER A 290 14.16 9.48 -3.43
CA SER A 290 15.16 9.47 -2.34
C SER A 290 16.38 10.34 -2.63
N GLY A 291 16.69 10.63 -3.90
CA GLY A 291 17.78 11.51 -4.32
C GLY A 291 19.16 10.93 -3.96
N SER A 292 20.04 10.75 -4.96
CA SER A 292 21.41 10.25 -4.71
C SER A 292 22.26 11.17 -3.81
N THR A 293 21.82 12.40 -3.57
CA THR A 293 22.52 13.44 -2.80
C THR A 293 22.02 13.58 -1.36
N GLY A 294 21.10 12.73 -0.90
CA GLY A 294 20.59 12.70 0.49
C GLY A 294 19.37 13.60 0.75
N ASP A 295 19.21 14.70 0.00
CA ASP A 295 18.00 15.52 0.04
C ASP A 295 16.95 15.01 -0.98
N PRO A 296 15.69 14.75 -0.55
CA PRO A 296 14.62 14.35 -1.44
C PRO A 296 14.35 15.39 -2.53
N LYS A 297 14.19 14.93 -3.78
CA LYS A 297 13.90 15.80 -4.94
C LYS A 297 12.47 15.59 -5.40
N GLY A 298 11.71 16.69 -5.49
CA GLY A 298 10.37 16.70 -6.06
C GLY A 298 10.40 16.79 -7.58
N VAL A 299 10.01 15.71 -8.25
CA VAL A 299 9.81 15.68 -9.71
C VAL A 299 8.41 16.22 -10.01
N VAL A 300 8.36 17.40 -10.64
CA VAL A 300 7.12 18.04 -11.06
C VAL A 300 6.63 17.38 -12.35
N LEU A 301 5.42 16.81 -12.32
CA LEU A 301 4.85 16.11 -13.47
C LEU A 301 3.55 16.80 -13.89
N THR A 302 3.52 17.32 -15.12
CA THR A 302 2.29 17.87 -15.71
C THR A 302 1.38 16.75 -16.21
N HIS A 303 0.10 17.06 -16.43
CA HIS A 303 -0.84 16.13 -17.06
C HIS A 303 -0.32 15.62 -18.42
N ALA A 304 0.23 16.51 -19.25
CA ALA A 304 0.84 16.16 -20.52
C ALA A 304 2.04 15.21 -20.36
N ASN A 305 2.91 15.41 -19.37
CA ASN A 305 4.04 14.50 -19.13
C ASN A 305 3.55 13.09 -18.79
N LEU A 306 2.55 12.98 -17.92
CA LEU A 306 2.02 11.70 -17.47
C LEU A 306 1.35 10.93 -18.62
N LEU A 307 0.46 11.58 -19.35
CA LEU A 307 -0.26 10.92 -20.43
C LEU A 307 0.68 10.55 -21.58
N ALA A 308 1.70 11.34 -21.88
CA ALA A 308 2.73 10.96 -22.84
C ALA A 308 3.45 9.67 -22.41
N ASN A 309 3.86 9.58 -21.15
CA ASN A 309 4.53 8.39 -20.62
C ASN A 309 3.62 7.15 -20.58
N ILE A 310 2.38 7.32 -20.11
CA ILE A 310 1.39 6.22 -20.03
C ILE A 310 1.09 5.67 -21.42
N ARG A 311 0.86 6.53 -22.42
CA ARG A 311 0.62 6.12 -23.80
C ARG A 311 1.81 5.40 -24.40
N ALA A 312 3.03 5.89 -24.18
CA ALA A 312 4.24 5.25 -24.66
C ALA A 312 4.44 3.86 -24.03
N MET A 313 4.23 3.75 -22.72
CA MET A 313 4.33 2.48 -21.99
C MET A 313 3.29 1.48 -22.48
N GLY A 314 2.02 1.86 -22.57
CA GLY A 314 0.99 0.90 -22.97
C GLY A 314 1.03 0.56 -24.45
N LEU A 315 1.50 1.45 -25.33
CA LEU A 315 1.80 1.08 -26.72
C LEU A 315 2.90 0.02 -26.78
N ALA A 316 3.98 0.19 -26.01
CA ALA A 316 5.11 -0.75 -25.99
C ALA A 316 4.75 -2.11 -25.38
N ASN A 317 3.74 -2.17 -24.52
CA ASN A 317 3.26 -3.39 -23.87
C ASN A 317 1.94 -3.91 -24.49
N GLU A 318 1.47 -3.30 -25.59
CA GLU A 318 0.22 -3.65 -26.27
C GLU A 318 -1.00 -3.71 -25.33
N VAL A 319 -1.06 -2.80 -24.34
CA VAL A 319 -2.08 -2.79 -23.30
C VAL A 319 -3.44 -2.43 -23.89
N THR A 320 -4.46 -3.20 -23.49
CA THR A 320 -5.84 -3.04 -23.90
C THR A 320 -6.75 -2.98 -22.67
N ALA A 321 -8.02 -2.63 -22.90
CA ALA A 321 -9.03 -2.67 -21.85
C ALA A 321 -9.34 -4.09 -21.34
N ALA A 322 -8.95 -5.14 -22.08
CA ALA A 322 -9.16 -6.52 -21.66
C ALA A 322 -8.14 -6.99 -20.61
N ASP A 323 -7.04 -6.24 -20.44
CA ASP A 323 -6.00 -6.60 -19.49
C ASP A 323 -6.46 -6.53 -18.03
N VAL A 324 -5.78 -7.33 -17.20
CA VAL A 324 -5.94 -7.32 -15.75
C VAL A 324 -4.56 -7.11 -15.14
N PHE A 325 -4.35 -5.93 -14.56
CA PHE A 325 -3.11 -5.59 -13.89
C PHE A 325 -3.17 -6.06 -12.43
N ILE A 326 -2.23 -6.89 -11.98
CA ILE A 326 -2.07 -7.28 -10.58
C ILE A 326 -0.88 -6.52 -9.97
N SER A 327 -1.09 -5.81 -8.87
CA SER A 327 -0.05 -5.00 -8.24
C SER A 327 -0.07 -5.09 -6.72
N TRP A 328 1.10 -5.12 -6.11
CA TRP A 328 1.31 -4.81 -4.69
C TRP A 328 2.21 -3.58 -4.52
N LEU A 329 2.56 -2.93 -5.63
CA LEU A 329 3.51 -1.83 -5.65
C LEU A 329 2.92 -0.61 -4.95
N PRO A 330 3.73 0.11 -4.16
CA PRO A 330 3.24 1.25 -3.41
C PRO A 330 2.80 2.40 -4.32
N LEU A 331 1.67 3.02 -3.99
CA LEU A 331 1.13 4.18 -4.72
C LEU A 331 1.89 5.49 -4.47
N TYR A 332 2.86 5.49 -3.57
CA TYR A 332 3.79 6.61 -3.37
C TYR A 332 5.08 6.47 -4.20
N HIS A 333 5.17 5.44 -5.05
CA HIS A 333 6.27 5.23 -5.99
C HIS A 333 5.72 5.21 -7.42
N ASP A 334 6.51 5.68 -8.38
CA ASP A 334 6.13 5.83 -9.78
C ASP A 334 5.62 4.54 -10.46
N MET A 335 6.25 3.38 -10.24
CA MET A 335 5.80 2.11 -10.83
C MET A 335 4.40 1.72 -10.35
N GLY A 336 4.07 1.94 -9.07
CA GLY A 336 2.74 1.64 -8.53
C GLY A 336 1.71 2.71 -8.92
N LEU A 337 2.09 3.99 -8.81
CA LEU A 337 1.22 5.11 -9.11
C LEU A 337 0.97 5.28 -10.61
N ILE A 338 2.03 5.53 -11.38
CA ILE A 338 1.95 5.80 -12.83
C ILE A 338 1.74 4.49 -13.59
N GLY A 339 2.58 3.49 -13.32
CA GLY A 339 2.60 2.23 -14.07
C GLY A 339 1.32 1.42 -13.86
N ALA A 340 1.07 0.99 -12.62
CA ALA A 340 -0.08 0.16 -12.30
C ALA A 340 -1.38 0.96 -12.30
N TRP A 341 -1.54 1.98 -11.45
CA TRP A 341 -2.85 2.63 -11.28
C TRP A 341 -3.26 3.57 -12.40
N LEU A 342 -2.49 4.63 -12.67
CA LEU A 342 -2.86 5.61 -13.70
C LEU A 342 -2.81 5.01 -15.10
N GLY A 343 -1.92 4.05 -15.35
CA GLY A 343 -1.90 3.24 -16.57
C GLY A 343 -3.18 2.46 -16.76
N SER A 344 -3.61 1.70 -15.74
CA SER A 344 -4.87 0.94 -15.78
C SER A 344 -6.08 1.86 -15.95
N LEU A 345 -6.07 3.02 -15.28
CA LEU A 345 -7.10 4.03 -15.44
C LEU A 345 -7.20 4.50 -16.90
N TYR A 346 -6.08 4.83 -17.55
CA TYR A 346 -6.07 5.31 -18.94
C TYR A 346 -6.54 4.25 -19.95
N TYR A 347 -6.05 3.01 -19.83
CA TYR A 347 -6.41 1.95 -20.78
C TYR A 347 -7.77 1.32 -20.51
N GLY A 348 -8.44 1.72 -19.42
CA GLY A 348 -9.71 1.11 -19.02
C GLY A 348 -9.56 -0.30 -18.45
N CYS A 349 -8.33 -0.76 -18.18
CA CYS A 349 -8.08 -2.13 -17.74
C CYS A 349 -8.26 -2.26 -16.22
N ARG A 350 -8.55 -3.48 -15.76
CA ARG A 350 -8.89 -3.71 -14.33
C ARG A 350 -7.61 -3.80 -13.51
N LEU A 351 -7.51 -3.01 -12.44
CA LEU A 351 -6.44 -3.13 -11.46
C LEU A 351 -6.87 -3.97 -10.26
N VAL A 352 -6.16 -5.05 -9.95
CA VAL A 352 -6.25 -5.74 -8.66
C VAL A 352 -5.04 -5.32 -7.84
N ILE A 353 -5.26 -4.72 -6.68
CA ILE A 353 -4.21 -4.15 -5.85
C ILE A 353 -4.27 -4.63 -4.41
N MET A 354 -3.13 -5.02 -3.86
CA MET A 354 -2.95 -5.29 -2.44
C MET A 354 -1.92 -4.36 -1.82
N GLN A 355 -1.89 -4.26 -0.49
CA GLN A 355 -0.87 -3.48 0.19
C GLN A 355 0.51 -4.13 0.03
N PRO A 356 1.60 -3.35 -0.07
CA PRO A 356 2.96 -3.90 -0.08
C PRO A 356 3.24 -4.82 1.11
N LEU A 357 2.68 -4.48 2.29
CA LEU A 357 2.83 -5.29 3.49
C LEU A 357 2.15 -6.66 3.36
N SER A 358 1.02 -6.74 2.63
CA SER A 358 0.33 -8.01 2.38
C SER A 358 1.17 -8.95 1.52
N PHE A 359 1.90 -8.43 0.54
CA PHE A 359 2.88 -9.18 -0.24
C PHE A 359 4.08 -9.60 0.61
N LEU A 360 4.68 -8.67 1.35
CA LEU A 360 5.84 -8.98 2.20
C LEU A 360 5.49 -10.05 3.24
N ALA A 361 4.30 -9.97 3.86
CA ALA A 361 3.83 -10.96 4.82
C ALA A 361 3.67 -12.35 4.20
N ARG A 362 3.07 -12.42 3.01
CA ARG A 362 2.74 -13.69 2.33
C ARG A 362 2.92 -13.53 0.81
N PRO A 363 4.13 -13.76 0.28
CA PRO A 363 4.43 -13.49 -1.12
C PRO A 363 3.65 -14.37 -2.09
N GLU A 364 3.12 -15.53 -1.65
CA GLU A 364 2.23 -16.37 -2.45
C GLU A 364 0.95 -15.64 -2.86
N ARG A 365 0.49 -14.65 -2.09
CA ARG A 365 -0.74 -13.90 -2.41
C ARG A 365 -0.65 -13.20 -3.75
N TRP A 366 0.53 -12.68 -4.11
CA TRP A 366 0.73 -12.06 -5.43
C TRP A 366 0.47 -13.06 -6.55
N LEU A 367 1.02 -14.26 -6.45
CA LEU A 367 0.84 -15.31 -7.46
C LEU A 367 -0.60 -15.81 -7.51
N TRP A 368 -1.22 -16.00 -6.34
CA TRP A 368 -2.62 -16.44 -6.25
C TRP A 368 -3.60 -15.37 -6.75
N ALA A 369 -3.29 -14.08 -6.62
CA ALA A 369 -4.06 -13.00 -7.22
C ALA A 369 -3.98 -13.06 -8.76
N ILE A 370 -2.78 -13.27 -9.33
CA ILE A 370 -2.62 -13.52 -10.78
C ILE A 370 -3.47 -14.70 -11.22
N HIS A 371 -3.38 -15.82 -10.53
CA HIS A 371 -4.16 -17.01 -10.83
C HIS A 371 -5.68 -16.76 -10.79
N LYS A 372 -6.16 -16.17 -9.70
CA LYS A 372 -7.58 -15.94 -9.43
C LYS A 372 -8.21 -14.99 -10.43
N HIS A 373 -7.52 -13.89 -10.74
CA HIS A 373 -8.04 -12.82 -11.58
C HIS A 373 -7.63 -12.93 -13.04
N LYS A 374 -6.89 -13.98 -13.40
CA LYS A 374 -6.29 -14.16 -14.74
C LYS A 374 -5.49 -12.93 -15.13
N GLY A 375 -4.55 -12.56 -14.25
CA GLY A 375 -3.71 -11.39 -14.42
C GLY A 375 -2.83 -11.50 -15.66
N THR A 376 -2.97 -10.54 -16.57
CA THR A 376 -2.19 -10.48 -17.83
C THR A 376 -0.98 -9.55 -17.70
N ILE A 377 -1.01 -8.61 -16.75
CA ILE A 377 0.07 -7.66 -16.49
C ILE A 377 0.39 -7.68 -15.00
N SER A 378 1.68 -7.78 -14.66
CA SER A 378 2.17 -7.55 -13.30
C SER A 378 3.63 -7.15 -13.33
N ALA A 379 4.06 -6.37 -12.34
CA ALA A 379 5.44 -5.92 -12.25
C ALA A 379 5.93 -5.92 -10.81
N SER A 380 7.22 -6.17 -10.67
CA SER A 380 7.94 -6.03 -9.41
C SER A 380 9.36 -5.54 -9.69
N PRO A 381 9.98 -4.77 -8.79
CA PRO A 381 11.44 -4.68 -8.76
C PRO A 381 12.05 -6.08 -8.59
N ASN A 382 13.33 -6.26 -8.95
CA ASN A 382 13.98 -7.58 -8.94
C ASN A 382 13.83 -8.33 -7.60
N PHE A 383 13.83 -7.60 -6.48
CA PHE A 383 13.72 -8.20 -5.15
C PHE A 383 12.42 -8.99 -4.94
N GLY A 384 11.29 -8.59 -5.55
CA GLY A 384 10.02 -9.28 -5.31
C GLY A 384 10.02 -10.69 -5.91
N TYR A 385 10.61 -10.88 -7.09
CA TYR A 385 10.82 -12.20 -7.68
C TYR A 385 11.76 -13.06 -6.83
N GLU A 386 12.88 -12.49 -6.42
CA GLU A 386 13.84 -13.16 -5.54
C GLU A 386 13.22 -13.56 -4.20
N PHE A 387 12.38 -12.68 -3.64
CA PHE A 387 11.68 -12.91 -2.40
C PHE A 387 10.70 -14.08 -2.51
N CYS A 388 9.93 -14.17 -3.59
CA CYS A 388 9.09 -15.35 -3.89
C CYS A 388 9.94 -16.63 -3.97
N CYS A 389 11.03 -16.62 -4.75
CA CYS A 389 11.90 -17.79 -4.92
C CYS A 389 12.52 -18.29 -3.61
N ARG A 390 12.84 -17.37 -2.68
CA ARG A 390 13.43 -17.72 -1.38
C ARG A 390 12.39 -18.22 -0.38
N ARG A 391 11.15 -17.72 -0.44
CA ARG A 391 10.12 -17.94 0.59
C ARG A 391 9.14 -19.05 0.28
N LEU A 392 8.91 -19.34 -1.00
CA LEU A 392 7.86 -20.26 -1.41
C LEU A 392 8.42 -21.65 -1.68
N ASP A 393 7.86 -22.64 -0.99
CA ASP A 393 8.06 -24.05 -1.31
C ASP A 393 6.97 -24.56 -2.28
N ASP A 394 7.24 -25.70 -2.94
CA ASP A 394 6.34 -26.30 -3.92
C ASP A 394 4.93 -26.60 -3.36
N SER A 395 4.80 -26.80 -2.04
CA SER A 395 3.51 -27.11 -1.44
C SER A 395 2.57 -25.90 -1.45
N ARG A 396 3.11 -24.69 -1.30
CA ARG A 396 2.37 -23.41 -1.37
C ARG A 396 1.91 -23.05 -2.78
N LEU A 397 2.52 -23.66 -3.80
CA LEU A 397 2.28 -23.40 -5.22
C LEU A 397 1.40 -24.46 -5.89
N LYS A 398 0.99 -25.50 -5.15
CA LYS A 398 0.20 -26.60 -5.71
C LYS A 398 -1.15 -26.10 -6.23
N GLY A 399 -1.38 -26.26 -7.53
CA GLY A 399 -2.61 -25.85 -8.21
C GLY A 399 -2.58 -24.42 -8.76
N LEU A 400 -1.46 -23.71 -8.59
CA LEU A 400 -1.26 -22.40 -9.18
C LEU A 400 -1.19 -22.51 -10.72
N ASP A 401 -1.92 -21.63 -11.39
CA ASP A 401 -1.91 -21.48 -12.85
C ASP A 401 -1.70 -20.01 -13.20
N LEU A 402 -0.61 -19.73 -13.92
CA LEU A 402 -0.15 -18.40 -14.36
C LEU A 402 -0.12 -18.30 -15.89
N SER A 403 -0.93 -19.09 -16.60
CA SER A 403 -0.92 -19.17 -18.08
C SER A 403 -1.79 -18.12 -18.79
N SER A 404 -2.40 -17.20 -18.03
CA SER A 404 -3.29 -16.15 -18.54
C SER A 404 -2.61 -15.14 -19.45
#